data_AF-A0AAX2RC14-F1
#
_entry.id   AF-A0AAX2RC14-F1
#
_cell.length_a   1.000
_cell.length_b   1.000
_cell.length_c   1.000
_cell.angle_alpha   90.00
_cell.angle_beta   90.00
_cell.angle_gamma   90.00
#
_symmetry.space_group_name_H-M   'P 1'
#
loop_
_entity.id
_entity.type
_entity.pdbx_description
1 polymer ?
#
loop_
_entity_poly.entity_id
_entity_poly.type
_entity_poly.pdbx_seq_one_letter_code
_entity_poly.pdbx_strand_id
1 'polypeptide(L)'
;MTIREERRDRALSRYSHVIDDIRLGRLAQERAIDLARMSPSSLEAAIRTGLAVLLNHADSECGYLGLYVPERDAIIVCAVTLDERGYEDGIPVIAELLDLDEFEHKGGAIEVEVQRRIVGRRVNPIELRGWERRHLDDSYSWPRPRVFIYFERDGKVRTHFARRPPICREWIDTYGLENILGHPGVWDWFRSVLGNARIAPESVISLRVADGVKMRLDITATQKPCPECKYAHYQVTPPGDDYQPTADVDLATDSAPARLLGRIAEALIGFRAKG
;
A
#
# COMPACT_ATOMS: atom_id res chain seq x y z
N MET A 1 13.13 -15.63 24.87
CA MET A 1 12.53 -14.32 24.57
C MET A 1 13.03 -13.35 25.60
N THR A 2 13.83 -12.39 25.17
CA THR A 2 14.54 -11.48 26.10
C THR A 2 13.65 -10.29 26.44
N ILE A 3 13.81 -9.74 27.65
CA ILE A 3 13.14 -8.53 28.16
C ILE A 3 13.20 -7.34 27.16
N ARG A 4 14.17 -7.37 26.23
CA ARG A 4 14.39 -6.40 25.15
C ARG A 4 13.38 -6.51 24.00
N GLU A 5 12.92 -7.71 23.67
CA GLU A 5 11.90 -7.96 22.64
C GLU A 5 10.52 -7.53 23.14
N GLU A 6 10.18 -7.84 24.40
CA GLU A 6 8.91 -7.42 25.03
C GLU A 6 8.81 -5.92 25.26
N ARG A 7 9.93 -5.22 25.51
CA ARG A 7 9.98 -3.75 25.59
C ARG A 7 9.86 -3.10 24.21
N ARG A 8 10.45 -3.69 23.17
CA ARG A 8 10.31 -3.23 21.79
C ARG A 8 8.87 -3.39 21.29
N ASP A 9 8.24 -4.53 21.56
CA ASP A 9 6.85 -4.77 21.18
C ASP A 9 5.87 -3.89 21.97
N ARG A 10 6.16 -3.60 23.25
CA ARG A 10 5.41 -2.59 24.03
C ARG A 10 5.63 -1.16 23.54
N ALA A 11 6.85 -0.81 23.11
CA ALA A 11 7.15 0.48 22.51
C ALA A 11 6.33 0.64 21.21
N LEU A 12 6.39 -0.32 20.30
CA LEU A 12 5.63 -0.34 19.04
C LEU A 12 4.10 -0.32 19.27
N SER A 13 3.61 -1.00 20.31
CA SER A 13 2.20 -0.98 20.75
C SER A 13 1.78 0.36 21.39
N ARG A 14 2.71 1.12 21.95
CA ARG A 14 2.46 2.48 22.46
C ARG A 14 2.46 3.49 21.32
N TYR A 15 3.32 3.32 20.30
CA TYR A 15 3.41 4.27 19.19
C TYR A 15 2.22 4.28 18.23
N SER A 16 1.34 3.26 18.26
CA SER A 16 0.04 3.35 17.58
C SER A 16 -0.89 4.39 18.20
N HIS A 17 -0.63 4.84 19.43
CA HIS A 17 -1.35 5.93 20.12
C HIS A 17 -0.56 7.25 20.15
N VAL A 18 0.76 7.24 19.91
CA VAL A 18 1.65 8.42 20.02
C VAL A 18 1.57 9.34 18.81
N ILE A 19 1.15 8.83 17.64
CA ILE A 19 1.12 9.66 16.42
C ILE A 19 0.13 10.82 16.56
N ASP A 20 -0.92 10.71 17.38
CA ASP A 20 -1.98 11.71 17.48
C ASP A 20 -1.54 13.03 18.17
N ASP A 21 -0.55 12.96 19.07
CA ASP A 21 -0.02 14.09 19.85
C ASP A 21 1.53 14.11 19.78
N ILE A 22 2.11 14.28 18.59
CA ILE A 22 3.55 14.51 18.44
C ILE A 22 3.83 16.00 18.19
N ARG A 23 4.90 16.54 18.80
CA ARG A 23 5.38 17.92 18.57
C ARG A 23 6.76 17.94 17.92
N LEU A 24 7.11 19.01 17.22
CA LEU A 24 8.51 19.25 16.88
C LEU A 24 9.25 19.87 18.07
N GLY A 25 10.37 19.26 18.46
CA GLY A 25 11.32 19.90 19.35
C GLY A 25 12.02 21.08 18.66
N ARG A 26 12.57 22.01 19.45
CA ARG A 26 13.18 23.26 18.95
C ARG A 26 14.16 23.08 17.78
N LEU A 27 15.09 22.13 17.86
CA LEU A 27 16.08 21.88 16.80
C LEU A 27 15.42 21.35 15.51
N ALA A 28 14.41 20.49 15.63
CA ALA A 28 13.65 20.02 14.49
C ALA A 28 12.80 21.15 13.87
N GLN A 29 12.26 22.07 14.67
CA GLN A 29 11.53 23.24 14.17
C GLN A 29 12.41 24.14 13.30
N GLU A 30 13.63 24.43 13.76
CA GLU A 30 14.61 25.23 13.02
C GLU A 30 14.95 24.57 11.67
N ARG A 31 15.14 23.24 11.66
CA ARG A 31 15.46 22.50 10.42
C ARG A 31 14.26 22.21 9.52
N ALA A 32 13.02 22.31 10.00
CA ALA A 32 11.82 21.90 9.24
C ALA A 32 11.65 22.71 7.94
N ILE A 33 11.92 24.02 7.98
CA ILE A 33 11.79 24.87 6.80
C ILE A 33 12.91 24.57 5.80
N ASP A 34 14.15 24.42 6.28
CA ASP A 34 15.32 24.24 5.42
C ASP A 34 15.37 22.83 4.80
N LEU A 35 15.12 21.80 5.60
CA LEU A 35 15.13 20.41 5.15
C LEU A 35 13.79 19.97 4.59
N ALA A 36 12.67 20.15 5.27
CA ALA A 36 11.40 19.63 4.76
C ALA A 36 10.74 20.55 3.74
N ARG A 37 11.20 21.81 3.57
CA ARG A 37 10.48 22.84 2.78
C ARG A 37 9.01 22.93 3.18
N MET A 38 8.73 22.64 4.44
CA MET A 38 7.40 22.58 5.02
C MET A 38 7.40 23.38 6.31
N SER A 39 6.27 24.01 6.63
CA SER A 39 6.11 24.60 7.96
C SER A 39 6.15 23.49 9.03
N PRO A 40 6.65 23.78 10.25
CA PRO A 40 6.57 22.86 11.39
C PRO A 40 5.17 22.23 11.55
N SER A 41 4.12 23.05 11.46
CA SER A 41 2.72 22.60 11.56
C SER A 41 2.31 21.61 10.46
N SER A 42 2.80 21.78 9.23
CA SER A 42 2.50 20.88 8.11
C SER A 42 3.21 19.53 8.28
N LEU A 43 4.42 19.54 8.85
CA LEU A 43 5.18 18.33 9.14
C LEU A 43 4.51 17.51 10.25
N GLU A 44 4.07 18.15 11.35
CA GLU A 44 3.29 17.49 12.40
C GLU A 44 1.99 16.91 11.86
N ALA A 45 1.29 17.67 11.01
CA ALA A 45 0.06 17.20 10.39
C ALA A 45 0.30 15.99 9.48
N ALA A 46 1.39 15.98 8.70
CA ALA A 46 1.74 14.84 7.85
C ALA A 46 2.02 13.58 8.66
N ILE A 47 2.69 13.70 9.80
CA ILE A 47 2.95 12.58 10.71
C ILE A 47 1.63 12.10 11.33
N ARG A 48 0.84 13.01 11.91
CA ARG A 48 -0.48 12.71 12.51
C ARG A 48 -1.44 12.01 11.57
N THR A 49 -1.44 12.40 10.30
CA THR A 49 -2.34 11.82 9.29
C THR A 49 -1.86 10.49 8.73
N GLY A 50 -0.78 9.92 9.28
CA GLY A 50 -0.26 8.60 8.90
C GLY A 50 0.44 8.58 7.55
N LEU A 51 0.93 9.72 7.07
CA LEU A 51 1.78 9.81 5.88
C LEU A 51 3.21 9.36 6.17
N ALA A 52 3.66 9.51 7.41
CA ALA A 52 4.94 8.99 7.85
C ALA A 52 4.87 7.48 8.13
N VAL A 53 5.95 6.76 7.83
CA VAL A 53 6.09 5.31 8.03
C VAL A 53 7.10 5.05 9.12
N LEU A 54 6.70 4.27 10.13
CA LEU A 54 7.61 3.80 11.17
C LEU A 54 8.67 2.85 10.58
N LEU A 55 9.94 3.17 10.83
CA LEU A 55 11.07 2.35 10.41
C LEU A 55 11.30 1.23 11.43
N ASN A 56 11.83 0.10 10.96
CA ASN A 56 12.19 -1.02 11.83
C ASN A 56 13.47 -0.76 12.65
N HIS A 57 14.20 0.30 12.31
CA HIS A 57 15.32 0.82 13.09
C HIS A 57 14.77 1.60 14.29
N ALA A 58 15.28 1.27 15.47
CA ALA A 58 15.13 2.05 16.68
C ALA A 58 16.41 1.81 17.49
N ASP A 59 16.96 2.87 18.07
CA ASP A 59 18.02 2.74 19.06
C ASP A 59 17.39 2.71 20.48
N SER A 60 18.21 2.79 21.53
CA SER A 60 17.70 2.77 22.91
C SER A 60 16.91 4.02 23.31
N GLU A 61 17.05 5.12 22.58
CA GLU A 61 16.59 6.46 22.93
C GLU A 61 15.66 7.06 21.87
N CYS A 62 15.70 6.58 20.63
CA CYS A 62 15.02 7.11 19.46
C CYS A 62 14.34 6.02 18.62
N GLY A 63 13.16 6.36 18.10
CA GLY A 63 12.49 5.67 17.01
C GLY A 63 12.52 6.56 15.78
N TYR A 64 12.40 5.97 14.58
CA TYR A 64 12.52 6.74 13.34
C TYR A 64 11.26 6.64 12.50
N LEU A 65 10.81 7.78 11.98
CA LEU A 65 9.71 7.89 11.04
C LEU A 65 10.24 8.39 9.69
N GLY A 66 9.96 7.68 8.61
CA GLY A 66 10.26 8.13 7.25
C GLY A 66 9.08 8.88 6.65
N LEU A 67 9.32 10.06 6.08
CA LEU A 67 8.34 10.88 5.37
C LEU A 67 8.87 11.29 4.00
N TYR A 68 8.06 11.16 2.97
CA TYR A 68 8.40 11.66 1.64
C TYR A 68 7.96 13.11 1.45
N VAL A 69 8.87 13.95 0.94
CA VAL A 69 8.64 15.36 0.63
C VAL A 69 8.68 15.55 -0.90
N PRO A 70 7.51 15.65 -1.57
CA PRO A 70 7.43 15.75 -3.03
C PRO A 70 8.19 16.95 -3.61
N GLU A 71 8.19 18.09 -2.92
CA GLU A 71 8.83 19.34 -3.35
C GLU A 71 10.37 19.25 -3.40
N ARG A 72 10.94 18.21 -2.78
CA ARG A 72 12.37 17.90 -2.81
C ARG A 72 12.68 16.59 -3.55
N ASP A 73 11.67 15.81 -3.94
CA ASP A 73 11.83 14.44 -4.44
C ASP A 73 12.70 13.59 -3.48
N ALA A 74 12.52 13.77 -2.15
CA ALA A 74 13.41 13.22 -1.12
C ALA A 74 12.64 12.61 0.07
N ILE A 75 13.27 11.61 0.72
CA ILE A 75 12.81 11.05 1.99
C ILE A 75 13.54 11.74 3.13
N ILE A 76 12.79 12.17 4.13
CA ILE A 76 13.29 12.73 5.38
C ILE A 76 12.97 11.76 6.51
N VAL A 77 13.96 11.52 7.36
CA VAL A 77 13.83 10.70 8.56
C VAL A 77 13.68 11.62 9.77
N CYS A 78 12.57 11.46 10.49
CA CYS A 78 12.30 12.15 11.74
C CYS A 78 12.72 11.23 12.89
N ALA A 79 13.71 11.64 13.67
CA ALA A 79 14.07 10.96 14.91
C ALA A 79 13.09 11.41 16.01
N VAL A 80 12.34 10.45 16.54
CA VAL A 80 11.35 10.65 17.59
C VAL A 80 11.92 10.11 18.90
N THR A 81 11.93 10.94 19.93
CA THR A 81 12.42 10.54 21.25
C THR A 81 11.53 9.45 21.85
N LEU A 82 12.15 8.36 22.31
CA LEU A 82 11.55 7.30 23.12
C LEU A 82 11.92 7.40 24.61
N ASP A 83 12.94 8.21 24.95
CA ASP A 83 13.27 8.54 26.34
C ASP A 83 12.29 9.58 26.89
N GLU A 84 11.51 9.20 27.91
CA GLU A 84 10.55 10.06 28.59
C GLU A 84 11.18 11.36 29.14
N ARG A 85 12.50 11.38 29.36
CA ARG A 85 13.23 12.60 29.77
C ARG A 85 13.32 13.66 28.68
N GLY A 86 13.21 13.27 27.41
CA GLY A 86 13.21 14.20 26.28
C GLY A 86 11.81 14.60 25.81
N TYR A 87 10.75 14.24 26.55
CA TYR A 87 9.39 14.69 26.26
C TYR A 87 9.22 16.16 26.68
N GLU A 88 8.53 16.95 25.86
CA GLU A 88 8.11 18.31 26.23
C GLU A 88 6.69 18.27 26.77
N ASP A 89 6.46 18.75 28.00
CA ASP A 89 5.15 18.69 28.68
C ASP A 89 4.55 17.26 28.78
N GLY A 90 5.40 16.23 28.78
CA GLY A 90 4.97 14.82 28.77
C GLY A 90 4.52 14.30 27.40
N ILE A 91 4.77 15.07 26.33
CA ILE A 91 4.39 14.77 24.95
C ILE A 91 5.63 14.35 24.15
N PRO A 92 5.58 13.25 23.37
CA PRO A 92 6.66 12.84 22.49
C PRO A 92 7.03 13.92 21.46
N VAL A 93 8.33 14.06 21.21
CA VAL A 93 8.86 15.08 20.29
C VAL A 93 9.67 14.47 19.15
N ILE A 94 9.61 15.12 17.99
CA ILE A 94 10.59 14.95 16.92
C ILE A 94 11.84 15.72 17.35
N ALA A 95 12.88 15.01 17.72
CA ALA A 95 14.14 15.56 18.19
C ALA A 95 15.00 16.10 17.04
N GLU A 96 15.01 15.40 15.91
CA GLU A 96 15.88 15.71 14.77
C GLU A 96 15.19 15.36 13.44
N LEU A 97 15.52 16.13 12.41
CA LEU A 97 15.22 15.83 11.02
C LEU A 97 16.52 15.53 10.29
N LEU A 98 16.54 14.40 9.59
CA LEU A 98 17.67 13.90 8.84
C LEU A 98 17.24 13.71 7.39
N ASP A 99 18.07 14.10 6.43
CA ASP A 99 17.90 13.51 5.10
C ASP A 99 18.35 12.04 5.08
N LEU A 100 18.07 11.35 3.98
CA LEU A 100 18.36 9.93 3.86
C LEU A 100 19.86 9.64 4.00
N ASP A 101 20.72 10.46 3.39
CA ASP A 101 22.17 10.29 3.42
C ASP A 101 22.73 10.47 4.83
N GLU A 102 22.26 11.48 5.57
CA GLU A 102 22.61 11.71 6.97
C GLU A 102 22.19 10.52 7.85
N PHE A 103 20.99 9.98 7.63
CA PHE A 103 20.49 8.83 8.38
C PHE A 103 21.34 7.57 8.11
N GLU A 104 21.72 7.34 6.86
CA GLU A 104 22.59 6.21 6.48
C GLU A 104 24.01 6.35 7.04
N HIS A 105 24.57 7.57 7.04
CA HIS A 105 25.87 7.85 7.67
C HIS A 105 25.88 7.60 9.18
N LYS A 106 24.73 7.79 9.86
CA LYS A 106 24.58 7.46 11.30
C LYS A 106 24.41 5.94 11.54
N GLY A 107 24.53 5.11 10.51
CA GLY A 107 24.43 3.66 10.59
C GLY A 107 23.00 3.12 10.42
N GLY A 108 22.05 3.99 10.04
CA GLY A 108 20.72 3.56 9.63
C GLY A 108 20.74 2.92 8.24
N ALA A 109 19.72 2.12 7.93
CA ALA A 109 19.47 1.67 6.56
C ALA A 109 17.96 1.55 6.34
N ILE A 110 17.49 2.03 5.19
CA ILE A 110 16.09 1.90 4.78
C ILE A 110 16.02 1.02 3.55
N GLU A 111 15.50 -0.20 3.72
CA GLU A 111 15.24 -1.11 2.61
C GLU A 111 14.38 -0.44 1.53
N VAL A 112 14.65 -0.75 0.26
CA VAL A 112 13.94 -0.16 -0.88
C VAL A 112 12.43 -0.37 -0.76
N GLU A 113 11.97 -1.53 -0.27
CA GLU A 113 10.55 -1.78 -0.04
C GLU A 113 9.92 -0.81 0.98
N VAL A 114 10.71 -0.37 1.97
CA VAL A 114 10.28 0.61 2.97
C VAL A 114 10.31 2.01 2.37
N GLN A 115 11.33 2.37 1.59
CA GLN A 115 11.38 3.65 0.85
C GLN A 115 10.16 3.81 -0.08
N ARG A 116 9.85 2.78 -0.88
CA ARG A 116 8.65 2.76 -1.73
C ARG A 116 7.36 2.94 -0.94
N ARG A 117 7.28 2.33 0.25
CA ARG A 117 6.10 2.46 1.12
C ARG A 117 5.96 3.89 1.63
N ILE A 118 7.07 4.53 2.03
CA ILE A 118 7.10 5.94 2.46
C ILE A 118 6.57 6.84 1.33
N VAL A 119 7.12 6.69 0.13
CA VAL A 119 6.74 7.50 -1.02
C VAL A 119 5.27 7.27 -1.40
N GLY A 120 4.85 6.00 -1.52
CA GLY A 120 3.49 5.65 -1.91
C GLY A 120 2.40 5.97 -0.88
N ARG A 121 2.75 6.42 0.34
CA ARG A 121 1.79 7.04 1.26
C ARG A 121 1.41 8.46 0.85
N ARG A 122 2.31 9.15 0.16
CA ARG A 122 2.20 10.58 -0.14
C ARG A 122 1.76 10.86 -1.56
N VAL A 123 2.14 10.00 -2.51
CA VAL A 123 1.90 10.21 -3.94
C VAL A 123 0.91 9.20 -4.51
N ASN A 124 0.30 9.55 -5.65
CA ASN A 124 -0.55 8.61 -6.35
C ASN A 124 0.29 7.49 -7.03
N PRO A 125 -0.34 6.43 -7.53
CA PRO A 125 0.40 5.26 -8.03
C PRO A 125 1.26 5.57 -9.26
N ILE A 126 0.83 6.48 -10.13
CA ILE A 126 1.58 6.91 -11.32
C ILE A 126 2.82 7.71 -10.90
N GLU A 127 2.66 8.63 -9.95
CA GLU A 127 3.76 9.41 -9.37
C GLU A 127 4.78 8.52 -8.67
N LEU A 128 4.32 7.48 -7.94
CA LEU A 128 5.20 6.47 -7.36
C LEU A 128 6.05 5.80 -8.46
N ARG A 129 5.47 5.48 -9.63
CA ARG A 129 6.21 4.92 -10.78
C ARG A 129 7.22 5.88 -11.36
N GLY A 130 6.89 7.16 -11.37
CA GLY A 130 7.82 8.22 -11.72
C GLY A 130 9.02 8.24 -10.78
N TRP A 131 8.77 8.21 -9.47
CA TRP A 131 9.80 8.17 -8.43
C TRP A 131 10.69 6.93 -8.56
N GLU A 132 10.10 5.74 -8.68
CA GLU A 132 10.85 4.49 -8.79
C GLU A 132 11.80 4.47 -9.99
N ARG A 133 11.41 5.04 -11.14
CA ARG A 133 12.30 5.16 -12.31
C ARG A 133 13.46 6.13 -12.12
N ARG A 134 13.31 7.14 -11.26
CA ARG A 134 14.36 8.12 -10.98
C ARG A 134 15.35 7.63 -9.92
N HIS A 135 14.85 6.87 -8.95
CA HIS A 135 15.59 6.54 -7.71
C HIS A 135 16.00 5.08 -7.60
N LEU A 136 15.37 4.16 -8.32
CA LEU A 136 15.70 2.74 -8.29
C LEU A 136 16.44 2.34 -9.56
N ASP A 137 17.39 1.42 -9.43
CA ASP A 137 18.12 0.87 -10.57
C ASP A 137 17.26 -0.09 -11.40
N ASP A 138 17.73 -0.39 -12.61
CA ASP A 138 17.08 -1.35 -13.52
C ASP A 138 17.06 -2.80 -12.97
N SER A 139 17.84 -3.08 -11.92
CA SER A 139 17.89 -4.40 -11.27
C SER A 139 16.77 -4.59 -10.25
N TYR A 140 16.10 -3.52 -9.82
CA TYR A 140 15.01 -3.58 -8.86
C TYR A 140 13.83 -4.40 -9.40
N SER A 141 13.55 -5.53 -8.74
CA SER A 141 12.43 -6.38 -9.08
C SER A 141 11.15 -5.89 -8.43
N TRP A 142 10.30 -5.30 -9.25
CA TRP A 142 9.00 -4.79 -8.85
C TRP A 142 8.11 -5.88 -8.23
N PRO A 143 7.52 -5.64 -7.04
CA PRO A 143 6.65 -6.63 -6.45
C PRO A 143 5.45 -6.88 -7.34
N ARG A 144 5.13 -8.16 -7.54
CA ARG A 144 3.97 -8.53 -8.35
C ARG A 144 2.68 -8.09 -7.64
N PRO A 145 1.76 -7.43 -8.37
CA PRO A 145 0.48 -7.03 -7.80
C PRO A 145 -0.31 -8.20 -7.24
N ARG A 146 -1.09 -7.92 -6.20
CA ARG A 146 -2.00 -8.84 -5.52
C ARG A 146 -3.33 -8.15 -5.30
N VAL A 147 -4.42 -8.87 -5.52
CA VAL A 147 -5.77 -8.35 -5.28
C VAL A 147 -6.31 -8.96 -4.00
N PHE A 148 -6.77 -8.11 -3.09
CA PHE A 148 -7.49 -8.46 -1.88
C PHE A 148 -8.98 -8.28 -2.15
N ILE A 149 -9.71 -9.36 -1.93
CA ILE A 149 -11.15 -9.45 -2.14
C ILE A 149 -11.80 -9.54 -0.77
N TYR A 150 -12.52 -8.48 -0.39
CA TYR A 150 -13.33 -8.45 0.82
C TYR A 150 -14.75 -8.82 0.46
N PHE A 151 -15.30 -9.81 1.14
CA PHE A 151 -16.64 -10.31 0.86
C PHE A 151 -17.35 -10.74 2.14
N GLU A 152 -18.68 -10.68 2.13
CA GLU A 152 -19.50 -11.11 3.24
C GLU A 152 -19.89 -12.59 3.08
N ARG A 153 -19.74 -13.37 4.15
CA ARG A 153 -20.21 -14.76 4.19
C ARG A 153 -20.69 -15.08 5.60
N ASP A 154 -21.92 -15.56 5.72
CA ASP A 154 -22.56 -15.91 7.00
C ASP A 154 -22.55 -14.73 8.00
N GLY A 155 -22.82 -13.51 7.51
CA GLY A 155 -22.83 -12.28 8.32
C GLY A 155 -21.44 -11.80 8.78
N LYS A 156 -20.35 -12.35 8.23
CA LYS A 156 -18.97 -11.97 8.58
C LYS A 156 -18.18 -11.52 7.36
N VAL A 157 -17.37 -10.48 7.52
CA VAL A 157 -16.42 -10.06 6.49
C VAL A 157 -15.24 -11.03 6.46
N ARG A 158 -15.00 -11.60 5.27
CA ARG A 158 -13.88 -12.48 4.96
C ARG A 158 -12.96 -11.80 3.95
N THR A 159 -11.73 -12.29 3.84
CA THR A 159 -10.73 -11.79 2.88
C THR A 159 -10.12 -12.95 2.11
N HIS A 160 -10.12 -12.83 0.79
CA HIS A 160 -9.36 -13.71 -0.11
C HIS A 160 -8.26 -12.92 -0.79
N PHE A 161 -7.11 -13.56 -1.04
CA PHE A 161 -5.99 -12.93 -1.73
C PHE A 161 -5.71 -13.66 -3.05
N ALA A 162 -5.67 -12.90 -4.15
CA ALA A 162 -5.36 -13.41 -5.47
C ALA A 162 -4.04 -12.82 -5.96
N ARG A 163 -3.15 -13.69 -6.47
CA ARG A 163 -1.82 -13.30 -6.95
C ARG A 163 -1.77 -13.32 -8.47
N ARG A 164 -0.83 -12.56 -9.03
CA ARG A 164 -0.48 -12.58 -10.47
C ARG A 164 -1.67 -12.22 -11.38
N PRO A 165 -2.30 -11.05 -11.20
CA PRO A 165 -3.25 -10.57 -12.20
C PRO A 165 -2.54 -10.43 -13.56
N PRO A 166 -3.23 -10.72 -14.68
CA PRO A 166 -2.65 -10.68 -16.01
C PRO A 166 -2.61 -9.23 -16.50
N ILE A 167 -1.64 -8.47 -15.99
CA ILE A 167 -1.42 -7.05 -16.31
C ILE A 167 0.04 -6.84 -16.73
N CYS A 168 0.25 -6.03 -17.78
CA CYS A 168 1.60 -5.64 -18.19
C CYS A 168 2.10 -4.43 -17.40
N ARG A 169 3.42 -4.23 -17.46
CA ARG A 169 4.10 -3.12 -16.81
C ARG A 169 3.63 -1.76 -17.35
N GLU A 170 3.57 -1.65 -18.67
CA GLU A 170 3.17 -0.42 -19.38
C GLU A 170 1.79 0.09 -18.92
N TRP A 171 0.84 -0.82 -18.69
CA TRP A 171 -0.48 -0.44 -18.16
C TRP A 171 -0.37 0.23 -16.80
N ILE A 172 0.39 -0.37 -15.88
CA ILE A 172 0.57 0.15 -14.53
C ILE A 172 1.20 1.54 -14.59
N ASP A 173 2.17 1.74 -15.48
CA ASP A 173 2.89 3.01 -15.62
C ASP A 173 2.03 4.11 -16.26
N THR A 174 1.12 3.72 -17.16
CA THR A 174 0.29 4.66 -17.92
C THR A 174 -1.00 5.02 -17.18
N TYR A 175 -1.64 4.04 -16.54
CA TYR A 175 -2.98 4.18 -15.98
C TYR A 175 -3.06 3.99 -14.47
N GLY A 176 -1.97 3.60 -13.82
CA GLY A 176 -1.97 3.30 -12.38
C GLY A 176 -2.55 1.92 -12.06
N LEU A 177 -2.14 1.39 -10.91
CA LEU A 177 -2.50 0.04 -10.47
C LEU A 177 -3.95 -0.04 -9.94
N GLU A 178 -4.51 1.07 -9.47
CA GLU A 178 -5.91 1.23 -9.08
C GLU A 178 -6.89 0.98 -10.23
N ASN A 179 -6.42 1.16 -11.48
CA ASN A 179 -7.18 0.97 -12.71
C ASN A 179 -6.96 -0.42 -13.34
N ILE A 180 -6.45 -1.41 -12.58
CA ILE A 180 -6.16 -2.76 -13.11
C ILE A 180 -7.38 -3.43 -13.75
N LEU A 181 -8.59 -3.14 -13.27
CA LEU A 181 -9.83 -3.71 -13.82
C LEU A 181 -10.16 -3.18 -15.22
N GLY A 182 -9.56 -2.07 -15.67
CA GLY A 182 -9.68 -1.60 -17.05
C GLY A 182 -8.84 -2.42 -18.04
N HIS A 183 -7.92 -3.26 -17.58
CA HIS A 183 -7.04 -4.04 -18.45
C HIS A 183 -7.80 -5.23 -19.07
N PRO A 184 -7.72 -5.49 -20.40
CA PRO A 184 -8.61 -6.43 -21.09
C PRO A 184 -8.66 -7.85 -20.51
N GLY A 185 -7.53 -8.42 -20.10
CA GLY A 185 -7.48 -9.78 -19.53
C GLY A 185 -7.80 -9.91 -18.04
N VAL A 186 -7.93 -8.80 -17.31
CA VAL A 186 -8.02 -8.86 -15.83
C VAL A 186 -9.40 -9.33 -15.36
N TRP A 187 -10.47 -8.97 -16.06
CA TRP A 187 -11.81 -9.39 -15.67
C TRP A 187 -12.02 -10.90 -15.79
N ASP A 188 -11.52 -11.52 -16.85
CA ASP A 188 -11.63 -12.97 -17.06
C ASP A 188 -10.86 -13.74 -15.99
N TRP A 189 -9.65 -13.27 -15.67
CA TRP A 189 -8.88 -13.76 -14.53
C TRP A 189 -9.63 -13.58 -13.20
N PHE A 190 -10.21 -12.40 -12.96
CA PHE A 190 -10.92 -12.11 -11.71
C PHE A 190 -12.16 -13.02 -11.54
N ARG A 191 -12.87 -13.33 -12.63
CA ARG A 191 -13.96 -14.32 -12.62
C ARG A 191 -13.47 -15.71 -12.26
N SER A 192 -12.36 -16.15 -12.85
CA SER A 192 -11.75 -17.44 -12.51
C SER A 192 -11.35 -17.48 -11.03
N VAL A 193 -10.79 -16.41 -10.49
CA VAL A 193 -10.47 -16.29 -9.06
C VAL A 193 -11.72 -16.45 -8.18
N LEU A 194 -12.80 -15.72 -8.47
CA LEU A 194 -14.04 -15.82 -7.68
C LEU A 194 -14.65 -17.22 -7.76
N GLY A 195 -14.70 -17.81 -8.96
CA GLY A 195 -15.20 -19.17 -9.18
C GLY A 195 -14.40 -20.21 -8.41
N ASN A 196 -13.07 -20.19 -8.54
CA ASN A 196 -12.17 -21.12 -7.86
C ASN A 196 -12.25 -20.98 -6.32
N ALA A 197 -12.46 -19.75 -5.82
CA ALA A 197 -12.60 -19.49 -4.40
C ALA A 197 -14.03 -19.71 -3.87
N ARG A 198 -14.98 -20.09 -4.74
CA ARG A 198 -16.42 -20.21 -4.45
C ARG A 198 -16.98 -18.94 -3.78
N ILE A 199 -16.55 -17.77 -4.24
CA ILE A 199 -17.01 -16.47 -3.76
C ILE A 199 -18.11 -15.97 -4.69
N ALA A 200 -19.30 -15.78 -4.14
CA ALA A 200 -20.41 -15.19 -4.86
C ALA A 200 -20.08 -13.72 -5.22
N PRO A 201 -20.15 -13.30 -6.49
CA PRO A 201 -19.81 -11.93 -6.89
C PRO A 201 -20.58 -10.85 -6.11
N GLU A 202 -21.85 -11.09 -5.83
CA GLU A 202 -22.74 -10.22 -5.06
C GLU A 202 -22.33 -10.08 -3.59
N SER A 203 -21.54 -11.00 -3.06
CA SER A 203 -21.02 -10.91 -1.69
C SER A 203 -19.79 -10.01 -1.57
N VAL A 204 -19.18 -9.61 -2.69
CA VAL A 204 -17.97 -8.77 -2.69
C VAL A 204 -18.34 -7.35 -2.27
N ILE A 205 -17.73 -6.87 -1.19
CA ILE A 205 -17.98 -5.54 -0.61
C ILE A 205 -16.82 -4.55 -0.86
N SER A 206 -15.61 -5.04 -1.13
CA SER A 206 -14.47 -4.18 -1.43
C SER A 206 -13.38 -4.93 -2.17
N LEU A 207 -12.76 -4.24 -3.11
CA LEU A 207 -11.59 -4.71 -3.82
C LEU A 207 -10.42 -3.77 -3.54
N ARG A 208 -9.28 -4.34 -3.18
CA ARG A 208 -8.03 -3.60 -2.99
C ARG A 208 -6.91 -4.28 -3.74
N VAL A 209 -5.95 -3.52 -4.23
CA VAL A 209 -4.75 -4.03 -4.90
C VAL A 209 -3.52 -3.58 -4.13
N ALA A 210 -2.48 -4.41 -4.12
CA ALA A 210 -1.19 -4.03 -3.57
C ALA A 210 -0.01 -4.64 -4.31
N ASP A 211 1.04 -3.86 -4.42
CA ASP A 211 2.39 -4.21 -4.90
C ASP A 211 3.48 -3.75 -3.89
N GLY A 212 3.09 -3.65 -2.62
CA GLY A 212 3.87 -3.02 -1.54
C GLY A 212 3.09 -1.89 -0.86
N VAL A 213 2.20 -1.21 -1.60
CA VAL A 213 1.27 -0.21 -1.09
C VAL A 213 -0.15 -0.67 -1.39
N LYS A 214 -1.03 -0.64 -0.39
CA LYS A 214 -2.41 -1.15 -0.52
C LYS A 214 -3.37 -0.04 -0.89
N MET A 215 -4.08 -0.21 -1.99
CA MET A 215 -4.91 0.80 -2.62
C MET A 215 -6.31 0.25 -2.90
N ARG A 216 -7.33 1.11 -2.92
CA ARG A 216 -8.67 0.71 -3.33
C ARG A 216 -8.70 0.59 -4.86
N LEU A 217 -9.34 -0.47 -5.37
CA LEU A 217 -9.56 -0.61 -6.81
C LEU A 217 -10.70 0.27 -7.29
N ASP A 218 -10.51 0.90 -8.44
CA ASP A 218 -11.60 1.54 -9.16
C ASP A 218 -12.36 0.47 -9.95
N ILE A 219 -13.52 0.11 -9.42
CA ILE A 219 -14.44 -0.85 -10.04
C ILE A 219 -15.13 -0.29 -11.29
N THR A 220 -15.08 1.03 -11.47
CA THR A 220 -15.62 1.75 -12.62
C THR A 220 -14.55 2.07 -13.66
N ALA A 221 -13.32 1.56 -13.47
CA ALA A 221 -12.22 1.75 -14.40
C ALA A 221 -12.65 1.39 -15.83
N THR A 222 -12.63 2.37 -16.72
CA THR A 222 -13.01 2.18 -18.12
C THR A 222 -12.04 1.23 -18.78
N GLN A 223 -12.57 0.24 -19.52
CA GLN A 223 -11.75 -0.67 -20.28
C GLN A 223 -10.97 0.11 -21.35
N LYS A 224 -9.65 -0.06 -21.40
CA LYS A 224 -8.79 0.55 -22.42
C LYS A 224 -8.04 -0.53 -23.21
N PRO A 225 -7.74 -0.30 -24.50
CA PRO A 225 -6.94 -1.23 -25.27
C PRO A 225 -5.51 -1.30 -24.73
N CYS A 226 -4.89 -2.47 -24.86
CA CYS A 226 -3.48 -2.68 -24.53
C CYS A 226 -2.84 -3.52 -25.66
N PRO A 227 -2.61 -2.92 -26.83
CA PRO A 227 -2.45 -3.64 -28.10
C PRO A 227 -1.20 -4.53 -28.18
N GLU A 228 -0.12 -4.20 -27.46
CA GLU A 228 1.13 -4.99 -27.42
C GLU A 228 1.21 -5.96 -26.24
N CYS A 229 0.13 -6.08 -25.47
CA CYS A 229 0.15 -6.84 -24.23
C CYS A 229 -0.23 -8.31 -24.46
N LYS A 230 0.70 -9.23 -24.14
CA LYS A 230 0.43 -10.68 -24.12
C LYS A 230 -0.74 -11.09 -23.22
N TYR A 231 -1.12 -10.24 -22.27
CA TYR A 231 -2.25 -10.47 -21.37
C TYR A 231 -3.56 -9.85 -21.87
N ALA A 232 -3.56 -9.08 -22.96
CA ALA A 232 -4.78 -8.52 -23.54
C ALA A 232 -5.71 -9.61 -24.06
N HIS A 233 -5.16 -10.76 -24.44
CA HIS A 233 -5.88 -11.97 -24.84
C HIS A 233 -5.77 -13.08 -23.79
N TYR A 234 -5.80 -12.74 -22.50
CA TYR A 234 -5.70 -13.74 -21.42
C TYR A 234 -6.70 -14.88 -21.66
N GLN A 235 -6.18 -16.04 -22.05
CA GLN A 235 -6.95 -17.27 -22.10
C GLN A 235 -6.85 -17.93 -20.74
N VAL A 236 -7.99 -18.27 -20.15
CA VAL A 236 -8.03 -19.14 -18.98
C VAL A 236 -7.46 -20.48 -19.43
N THR A 237 -6.17 -20.72 -19.19
CA THR A 237 -5.62 -22.07 -19.38
C THR A 237 -6.33 -22.94 -18.35
N PRO A 238 -7.05 -24.00 -18.76
CA PRO A 238 -7.54 -24.98 -17.81
C PRO A 238 -6.35 -25.47 -16.99
N PRO A 239 -6.52 -25.72 -15.68
CA PRO A 239 -5.41 -26.13 -14.83
C PRO A 239 -4.69 -27.33 -15.48
N GLY A 240 -3.42 -27.14 -15.83
CA GLY A 240 -2.54 -28.23 -16.24
C GLY A 240 -2.24 -29.15 -15.06
N ASP A 241 -1.76 -30.36 -15.36
CA ASP A 241 -1.64 -31.51 -14.45
C ASP A 241 -0.86 -31.28 -13.13
N ASP A 242 -0.22 -30.13 -12.95
CA ASP A 242 0.47 -29.72 -11.71
C ASP A 242 -0.40 -28.91 -10.73
N TYR A 243 -1.67 -28.64 -11.05
CA TYR A 243 -2.61 -28.02 -10.12
C TYR A 243 -3.29 -29.07 -9.25
N GLN A 244 -2.91 -29.16 -7.97
CA GLN A 244 -3.67 -29.94 -7.00
C GLN A 244 -5.04 -29.27 -6.74
N PRO A 245 -6.16 -29.88 -7.19
CA PRO A 245 -7.49 -29.36 -6.92
C PRO A 245 -7.87 -29.75 -5.49
N THR A 246 -8.30 -28.79 -4.67
CA THR A 246 -9.21 -29.15 -3.57
C THR A 246 -10.56 -29.46 -4.21
N ALA A 247 -11.03 -30.69 -4.00
CA ALA A 247 -12.01 -31.41 -4.80
C ALA A 247 -13.38 -30.72 -5.05
N ASP A 248 -14.00 -31.22 -6.12
CA ASP A 248 -15.37 -31.06 -6.61
C ASP A 248 -15.60 -29.86 -7.53
N VAL A 249 -15.48 -30.18 -8.82
CA VAL A 249 -15.69 -29.34 -10.00
C VAL A 249 -16.98 -29.80 -10.68
N ASP A 250 -17.95 -28.90 -10.79
CA ASP A 250 -18.98 -28.95 -11.83
C ASP A 250 -18.81 -27.72 -12.73
N LEU A 251 -18.51 -27.99 -14.00
CA LEU A 251 -18.32 -27.00 -15.05
C LEU A 251 -19.69 -26.54 -15.58
N ALA A 252 -20.02 -25.27 -15.38
CA ALA A 252 -21.07 -24.59 -16.15
C ALA A 252 -20.44 -23.43 -16.92
N THR A 253 -20.31 -23.63 -18.23
CA THR A 253 -20.14 -22.57 -19.23
C THR A 253 -21.44 -21.81 -19.36
N ASP A 254 -21.44 -20.50 -19.08
CA ASP A 254 -22.29 -19.60 -19.86
C ASP A 254 -21.86 -18.13 -19.80
N SER A 255 -21.99 -17.51 -20.96
CA SER A 255 -21.71 -16.12 -21.29
C SER A 255 -22.37 -15.10 -20.36
N ALA A 256 -21.63 -14.10 -19.84
CA ALA A 256 -22.09 -12.71 -19.67
C ALA A 256 -21.04 -11.80 -18.98
N PRO A 257 -20.11 -11.18 -19.73
CA PRO A 257 -19.26 -10.09 -19.22
C PRO A 257 -20.07 -8.92 -18.63
N ALA A 258 -21.22 -8.60 -19.23
CA ALA A 258 -22.06 -7.45 -18.88
C ALA A 258 -22.92 -7.63 -17.62
N ARG A 259 -23.38 -8.86 -17.31
CA ARG A 259 -24.25 -9.09 -16.13
C ARG A 259 -23.47 -9.08 -14.82
N LEU A 260 -22.20 -9.49 -14.85
CA LEU A 260 -21.31 -9.40 -13.70
C LEU A 260 -20.90 -7.95 -13.43
N LEU A 261 -20.66 -7.16 -14.49
CA LEU A 261 -20.42 -5.71 -14.39
C LEU A 261 -21.58 -5.02 -13.69
N GLY A 262 -22.82 -5.30 -14.14
CA GLY A 262 -24.04 -4.81 -13.50
C GLY A 262 -24.11 -5.22 -12.03
N ARG A 263 -23.95 -6.51 -11.70
CA ARG A 263 -24.12 -7.00 -10.32
C ARG A 263 -23.04 -6.54 -9.34
N ILE A 264 -21.77 -6.52 -9.74
CA ILE A 264 -20.68 -6.04 -8.86
C ILE A 264 -20.77 -4.51 -8.72
N ALA A 265 -21.04 -3.78 -9.81
CA ALA A 265 -21.23 -2.34 -9.74
C ALA A 265 -22.49 -1.97 -8.94
N GLU A 266 -23.63 -2.64 -9.16
CA GLU A 266 -24.89 -2.42 -8.42
C GLU A 266 -24.74 -2.79 -6.94
N ALA A 267 -24.07 -3.90 -6.60
CA ALA A 267 -23.81 -4.26 -5.21
C ALA A 267 -22.91 -3.23 -4.51
N LEU A 268 -21.87 -2.75 -5.18
CA LEU A 268 -20.89 -1.81 -4.60
C LEU A 268 -21.34 -0.34 -4.64
N ILE A 269 -22.18 0.05 -5.61
CA ILE A 269 -22.78 1.40 -5.71
C ILE A 269 -24.03 1.50 -4.82
N GLY A 270 -24.86 0.45 -4.76
CA GLY A 270 -26.07 0.40 -3.92
C GLY A 270 -25.78 0.48 -2.42
N PHE A 271 -24.61 -0.01 -1.97
CA PHE A 271 -24.16 0.14 -0.59
C PHE A 271 -23.82 1.60 -0.21
N ARG A 272 -23.52 2.46 -1.19
CA ARG A 272 -23.19 3.88 -0.97
C ARG A 272 -24.44 4.76 -0.77
N ALA A 273 -25.62 4.27 -1.10
CA ALA A 273 -26.89 5.00 -0.98
C ALA A 273 -27.65 4.73 0.35
N LYS A 274 -27.09 3.88 1.24
CA LYS A 274 -27.70 3.53 2.54
C LYS A 274 -26.78 3.83 3.75
N GLY A 275 -25.85 4.77 3.60
CA GLY A 275 -25.00 5.28 4.68
C GLY A 275 -25.21 6.77 4.88
#